data_AF-A0A1C4Z4B4-F1
#
_entry.id   AF-A0A1C4Z4B4-F1
#
_cell.length_a   1.000
_cell.length_b   1.000
_cell.length_c   1.000
_cell.angle_alpha   90.00
_cell.angle_beta   90.00
_cell.angle_gamma   90.00
#
_symmetry.space_group_name_H-M   'P 1'
#
loop_
_entity.id
_entity.type
_entity.pdbx_description
1 polymer ?
#
loop_
_entity_poly.entity_id
_entity_poly.type
_entity_poly.pdbx_seq_one_letter_code
_entity_poly.pdbx_strand_id
1 'polypeptide(L)'
;MSVVKRPNGKWRARYRDAAGKEHARHFDRKVDADRWHASMKTALARGEWVDPALSRVTVGDWAARWFANQVQLKPSTRQRYASLLRMQVLPVWERVPLSAVTHADVGEWVRRMTQAGLAPSTVRQAHRVLSLLLALAVRDGRLTRNVAAGVRLPRVGRADKVFLTHAQVGELAAAAEPHGLIVRVLAYTGLRWGELAALRVRRVDLVKRRLLVAESVTEVNGRAVFGTPKTHQRRSLPLPRFLVEPIAAQIAGRSGDELVFTSPAGEVLRNNNFRRASSIGLRSRSGSLA
;
A
#
# COMPACT_ATOMS: atom_id res chain seq x y z
N MET A 1 1.11 35.72 -30.41
CA MET A 1 0.94 36.14 -29.00
C MET A 1 0.90 37.66 -28.99
N SER A 2 -0.02 38.30 -28.27
CA SER A 2 -0.18 39.76 -28.33
C SER A 2 -0.88 40.33 -27.09
N VAL A 3 -0.58 41.59 -26.75
CA VAL A 3 -1.33 42.41 -25.79
C VAL A 3 -1.95 43.58 -26.54
N VAL A 4 -3.28 43.69 -26.54
CA VAL A 4 -4.03 44.67 -27.36
C VAL A 4 -5.08 45.37 -26.52
N LYS A 5 -5.22 46.70 -26.67
CA LYS A 5 -6.29 47.49 -26.04
C LYS A 5 -7.61 47.27 -26.79
N ARG A 6 -8.69 46.97 -26.06
CA ARG A 6 -10.03 46.76 -26.62
C ARG A 6 -10.82 48.08 -26.67
N PRO A 7 -11.88 48.16 -27.49
CA PRO A 7 -12.76 49.34 -27.57
C PRO A 7 -13.39 49.73 -26.22
N ASN A 8 -13.61 48.76 -25.33
CA ASN A 8 -14.14 48.98 -23.97
C ASN A 8 -13.08 49.43 -22.95
N GLY A 9 -11.90 49.88 -23.39
CA GLY A 9 -10.83 50.39 -22.54
C GLY A 9 -9.95 49.32 -21.87
N LYS A 10 -10.38 48.05 -21.83
CA LYS A 10 -9.62 46.95 -21.20
C LYS A 10 -8.51 46.41 -22.11
N TRP A 11 -7.46 45.87 -21.52
CA TRP A 11 -6.34 45.23 -22.20
C TRP A 11 -6.56 43.73 -22.30
N ARG A 12 -6.45 43.16 -23.50
CA ARG A 12 -6.51 41.71 -23.76
C ARG A 12 -5.11 41.18 -24.04
N ALA A 13 -4.61 40.31 -23.18
CA ALA A 13 -3.41 39.53 -23.42
C ALA A 13 -3.79 38.13 -23.92
N ARG A 14 -3.10 37.62 -24.95
CA ARG A 14 -3.35 36.29 -25.55
C ARG A 14 -2.07 35.51 -25.85
N TYR A 15 -2.08 34.22 -25.54
CA TYR A 15 -1.03 33.26 -25.89
C TYR A 15 -1.65 32.01 -26.54
N ARG A 16 -0.84 31.19 -27.21
CA ARG A 16 -1.24 29.86 -27.68
C ARG A 16 -0.47 28.81 -26.91
N ASP A 17 -1.14 27.74 -26.54
CA ASP A 17 -0.50 26.58 -25.92
C ASP A 17 0.21 25.68 -26.93
N ALA A 18 0.89 24.64 -26.45
CA ALA A 18 1.58 23.67 -27.29
C ALA A 18 0.64 22.88 -28.22
N ALA A 19 -0.65 22.82 -27.91
CA ALA A 19 -1.69 22.22 -28.75
C ALA A 19 -2.29 23.23 -29.75
N GLY A 20 -1.77 24.46 -29.81
CA GLY A 20 -2.22 25.52 -30.71
C GLY A 20 -3.49 26.24 -30.25
N LYS A 21 -4.07 25.89 -29.09
CA LYS A 21 -5.28 26.52 -28.57
C LYS A 21 -4.95 27.90 -28.00
N GLU A 22 -5.76 28.89 -28.36
CA GLU A 22 -5.61 30.26 -27.89
C GLU A 22 -6.24 30.45 -26.51
N HIS A 23 -5.48 31.06 -25.61
CA HIS A 23 -5.92 31.48 -24.28
C HIS A 23 -5.80 32.99 -24.17
N ALA A 24 -6.82 33.65 -23.62
CA ALA A 24 -6.83 35.09 -23.44
C ALA A 24 -7.35 35.51 -22.06
N ARG A 25 -6.81 36.60 -21.53
CA ARG A 25 -7.26 37.23 -20.28
C ARG A 25 -7.35 38.75 -20.44
N HIS A 26 -8.32 39.34 -19.75
CA HIS A 26 -8.55 40.79 -19.74
C HIS A 26 -8.03 41.43 -18.45
N PHE A 27 -7.50 42.64 -18.58
CA PHE A 27 -6.95 43.45 -17.50
C PHE A 27 -7.36 44.91 -17.68
N ASP A 28 -7.47 45.65 -16.59
CA ASP A 28 -7.82 47.07 -16.66
C ASP A 28 -6.56 47.92 -16.97
N ARG A 29 -5.35 47.48 -16.58
CA ARG A 29 -4.08 48.16 -16.85
C ARG A 29 -3.20 47.38 -17.83
N LYS A 30 -2.50 48.11 -18.72
CA LYS A 30 -1.55 47.55 -19.70
C LYS A 30 -0.42 46.76 -19.02
N VAL A 31 0.15 47.34 -17.96
CA VAL A 31 1.29 46.76 -17.23
C VAL A 31 0.95 45.39 -16.63
N ASP A 32 -0.27 45.20 -16.14
CA ASP A 32 -0.72 43.90 -15.62
C ASP A 32 -0.88 42.86 -16.74
N ALA A 33 -1.40 43.29 -17.89
CA ALA A 33 -1.52 42.45 -19.08
C ALA A 33 -0.15 42.03 -19.62
N ASP A 34 0.82 42.94 -19.69
CA ASP A 34 2.19 42.67 -20.14
C ASP A 34 2.93 41.73 -19.17
N ARG A 35 2.80 41.96 -17.86
CA ARG A 35 3.42 41.10 -16.83
C ARG A 35 2.85 39.67 -16.89
N TRP A 36 1.54 39.53 -17.00
CA TRP A 36 0.90 38.23 -17.14
C TRP A 36 1.28 37.55 -18.47
N HIS A 37 1.34 38.30 -19.56
CA HIS A 37 1.76 37.77 -20.86
C HIS A 37 3.21 37.28 -20.85
N ALA A 38 4.12 38.03 -20.23
CA ALA A 38 5.51 37.64 -20.06
C ALA A 38 5.67 36.40 -19.17
N SER A 39 4.92 36.30 -18.07
CA SER A 39 4.99 35.12 -17.19
C SER A 39 4.49 33.84 -17.89
N MET A 40 3.42 33.94 -18.68
CA MET A 40 2.95 32.82 -19.50
C MET A 40 3.98 32.44 -20.56
N LYS A 41 4.59 33.40 -21.26
CA LYS A 41 5.64 33.13 -22.25
C LYS A 41 6.82 32.36 -21.62
N THR A 42 7.26 32.77 -20.44
CA THR A 42 8.34 32.09 -19.71
C THR A 42 7.94 30.67 -19.29
N ALA A 43 6.72 30.49 -18.76
CA ALA A 43 6.22 29.17 -18.37
C ALA A 43 6.13 28.21 -19.57
N LEU A 44 5.66 28.69 -20.72
CA LEU A 44 5.62 27.92 -21.96
C LEU A 44 7.01 27.56 -22.46
N ALA A 45 7.94 28.53 -22.48
CA ALA A 45 9.31 28.30 -22.93
C ALA A 45 10.07 27.28 -22.05
N ARG A 46 9.75 27.21 -20.75
CA ARG A 46 10.34 26.25 -19.81
C ARG A 46 9.62 24.91 -19.76
N GLY A 47 8.52 24.73 -20.49
CA GLY A 47 7.67 23.54 -20.37
C GLY A 47 6.98 23.41 -18.99
N GLU A 48 6.94 24.48 -18.21
CA GLU A 48 6.30 24.56 -16.89
C GLU A 48 4.85 25.02 -16.99
N TRP A 49 4.37 25.27 -18.21
CA TRP A 49 2.98 25.64 -18.43
C TRP A 49 2.08 24.41 -18.28
N VAL A 50 1.02 24.60 -17.50
CA VAL A 50 -0.02 23.61 -17.26
C VAL A 50 -1.34 24.26 -17.62
N ASP A 51 -2.19 23.55 -18.36
CA ASP A 51 -3.53 24.03 -18.67
C ASP A 51 -4.32 24.24 -17.36
N PRO A 52 -4.70 25.49 -17.04
CA PRO A 52 -5.44 25.78 -15.81
C PRO A 52 -6.78 25.03 -15.71
N ALA A 53 -7.38 24.64 -16.83
CA ALA A 53 -8.59 23.82 -16.83
C ALA A 53 -8.28 22.37 -16.39
N LEU A 54 -7.12 21.82 -16.77
CA LEU A 54 -6.71 20.47 -16.39
C LEU A 54 -6.34 20.35 -14.90
N SER A 55 -5.82 21.42 -14.29
CA SER A 55 -5.47 21.45 -12.86
C SER A 55 -6.65 21.69 -11.93
N ARG A 56 -7.82 22.09 -12.46
CA ARG A 56 -9.05 22.31 -11.67
C ARG A 56 -9.76 21.03 -11.28
N VAL A 57 -9.39 19.89 -11.88
CA VAL A 57 -9.91 18.58 -11.46
C VAL A 57 -9.65 18.39 -9.96
N THR A 58 -10.63 17.84 -9.26
CA THR A 58 -10.53 17.60 -7.83
C THR A 58 -9.59 16.43 -7.53
N VAL A 59 -9.02 16.39 -6.33
CA VAL A 59 -8.25 15.23 -5.87
C VAL A 59 -9.14 13.97 -5.83
N GLY A 60 -10.43 14.09 -5.54
CA GLY A 60 -11.38 12.97 -5.54
C GLY A 60 -11.52 12.33 -6.94
N ASP A 61 -11.84 13.13 -7.95
CA ASP A 61 -11.97 12.64 -9.33
C ASP A 61 -10.66 12.06 -9.85
N TRP A 62 -9.55 12.71 -9.51
CA TRP A 62 -8.23 12.24 -9.90
C TRP A 62 -7.83 10.96 -9.16
N ALA A 63 -8.19 10.81 -7.89
CA ALA A 63 -7.98 9.60 -7.11
C ALA A 63 -8.72 8.40 -7.70
N ALA A 64 -9.96 8.59 -8.14
CA ALA A 64 -10.75 7.55 -8.78
C ALA A 64 -10.07 7.03 -10.05
N ARG A 65 -9.63 7.96 -10.93
CA ARG A 65 -8.87 7.62 -12.15
C ARG A 65 -7.54 6.93 -11.83
N TRP A 66 -6.77 7.49 -10.90
CA TRP A 66 -5.50 6.92 -10.47
C TRP A 66 -5.67 5.49 -9.95
N PHE A 67 -6.69 5.26 -9.11
CA PHE A 67 -6.95 3.96 -8.48
C PHE A 67 -7.46 2.91 -9.49
N ALA A 68 -8.29 3.31 -10.44
CA ALA A 68 -8.75 2.43 -11.52
C ALA A 68 -7.57 1.90 -12.37
N ASN A 69 -6.54 2.73 -12.58
CA ASN A 69 -5.35 2.37 -13.35
C ASN A 69 -4.35 1.49 -12.57
N GLN A 70 -4.60 1.17 -11.29
CA GLN A 70 -3.71 0.32 -10.49
C GLN A 70 -3.98 -1.19 -10.67
N VAL A 71 -4.14 -1.64 -11.93
CA VAL A 71 -4.50 -3.03 -12.27
C VAL A 71 -3.42 -4.05 -11.92
N GLN A 72 -2.16 -3.63 -11.91
CA GLN A 72 -0.98 -4.44 -11.62
C GLN A 72 -0.78 -4.73 -10.12
N LEU A 73 -1.52 -4.07 -9.23
CA LEU A 73 -1.34 -4.23 -7.79
C LEU A 73 -1.91 -5.56 -7.31
N LYS A 74 -1.14 -6.24 -6.44
CA LYS A 74 -1.66 -7.41 -5.70
C LYS A 74 -2.91 -7.02 -4.91
N PRO A 75 -3.90 -7.91 -4.77
CA PRO A 75 -5.18 -7.63 -4.11
C PRO A 75 -5.06 -6.95 -2.74
N SER A 76 -4.12 -7.39 -1.89
CA SER A 76 -3.90 -6.81 -0.56
C SER A 76 -3.31 -5.40 -0.59
N THR A 77 -2.44 -5.09 -1.56
CA THR A 77 -1.93 -3.73 -1.77
C THR A 77 -3.04 -2.82 -2.26
N ARG A 78 -3.85 -3.28 -3.23
CA ARG A 78 -4.99 -2.53 -3.76
C ARG A 78 -6.02 -2.23 -2.66
N GLN A 79 -6.33 -3.21 -1.82
CA GLN A 79 -7.21 -3.03 -0.65
C GLN A 79 -6.63 -2.01 0.34
N ARG A 80 -5.32 -2.08 0.64
CA ARG A 80 -4.66 -1.11 1.51
C ARG A 80 -4.76 0.31 0.94
N TYR A 81 -4.53 0.49 -0.36
CA TYR A 81 -4.65 1.79 -1.02
C TYR A 81 -6.08 2.30 -0.97
N ALA A 82 -7.08 1.46 -1.25
CA ALA A 82 -8.49 1.83 -1.12
C ALA A 82 -8.84 2.29 0.30
N SER A 83 -8.37 1.56 1.32
CA SER A 83 -8.59 1.93 2.72
C SER A 83 -7.94 3.27 3.07
N LEU A 84 -6.69 3.50 2.65
CA LEU A 84 -5.99 4.77 2.90
C LEU A 84 -6.64 5.94 2.16
N LEU A 85 -7.08 5.73 0.91
CA LEU A 85 -7.85 6.74 0.17
C LEU A 85 -9.11 7.12 0.93
N ARG A 86 -9.94 6.13 1.28
CA ARG A 86 -11.23 6.34 1.95
C ARG A 86 -11.09 6.94 3.34
N MET A 87 -10.13 6.46 4.13
CA MET A 87 -10.03 6.81 5.55
C MET A 87 -9.18 8.06 5.81
N GLN A 88 -8.23 8.38 4.93
CA GLN A 88 -7.22 9.42 5.22
C GLN A 88 -7.13 10.50 4.15
N VAL A 89 -7.22 10.14 2.86
CA VAL A 89 -7.02 11.10 1.76
C VAL A 89 -8.32 11.84 1.42
N LEU A 90 -9.37 11.10 1.04
CA LEU A 90 -10.63 11.67 0.57
C LEU A 90 -11.35 12.54 1.62
N PRO A 91 -11.35 12.22 2.92
CA PRO A 91 -11.99 13.06 3.93
C PRO A 91 -11.44 14.49 3.99
N VAL A 92 -10.22 14.72 3.49
CA VAL A 92 -9.56 16.03 3.50
C VAL A 92 -9.54 16.65 2.11
N TRP A 93 -9.25 15.84 1.08
CA TRP A 93 -8.89 16.37 -0.23
C TRP A 93 -9.95 16.19 -1.30
N GLU A 94 -11.00 15.39 -1.09
CA GLU A 94 -11.93 14.97 -2.16
C GLU A 94 -12.41 16.11 -3.05
N ARG A 95 -12.82 17.24 -2.45
CA ARG A 95 -13.35 18.42 -3.16
C ARG A 95 -12.30 19.48 -3.51
N VAL A 96 -11.05 19.27 -3.13
CA VAL A 96 -9.96 20.24 -3.33
C VAL A 96 -9.41 20.09 -4.74
N PRO A 97 -9.33 21.18 -5.54
CA PRO A 97 -8.67 21.15 -6.84
C PRO A 97 -7.19 20.77 -6.72
N LEU A 98 -6.65 20.00 -7.67
CA LEU A 98 -5.22 19.62 -7.65
C LEU A 98 -4.29 20.84 -7.51
N SER A 99 -4.60 21.94 -8.19
CA SER A 99 -3.83 23.19 -8.12
C SER A 99 -3.84 23.88 -6.75
N ALA A 100 -4.84 23.58 -5.91
CA ALA A 100 -5.01 24.22 -4.61
C ALA A 100 -4.30 23.48 -3.48
N VAL A 101 -3.82 22.25 -3.71
CA VAL A 101 -3.06 21.50 -2.72
C VAL A 101 -1.67 22.12 -2.58
N THR A 102 -1.33 22.62 -1.39
CA THR A 102 0.00 23.18 -1.12
C THR A 102 0.88 22.21 -0.31
N HIS A 103 2.19 22.47 -0.31
CA HIS A 103 3.12 21.71 0.53
C HIS A 103 2.83 21.88 2.03
N ALA A 104 2.40 23.08 2.44
CA ALA A 104 2.06 23.39 3.81
C ALA A 104 0.83 22.57 4.27
N ASP A 105 -0.22 22.50 3.44
CA ASP A 105 -1.43 21.76 3.79
C ASP A 105 -1.15 20.24 3.91
N VAL A 106 -0.26 19.68 3.09
CA VAL A 106 0.16 18.28 3.22
C VAL A 106 0.93 18.06 4.52
N GLY A 107 1.80 19.00 4.90
CA GLY A 107 2.51 18.97 6.19
C GLY A 107 1.54 19.02 7.38
N GLU A 108 0.53 19.89 7.32
CA GLU A 108 -0.51 19.98 8.33
C GLU A 108 -1.32 18.68 8.42
N TRP A 109 -1.68 18.10 7.29
CA TRP A 109 -2.41 16.83 7.25
C TRP A 109 -1.61 15.68 7.89
N VAL A 110 -0.31 15.59 7.64
CA VAL A 110 0.60 14.63 8.30
C VAL A 110 0.63 14.85 9.82
N ARG A 111 0.70 16.12 10.26
CA ARG A 111 0.67 16.48 11.68
C ARG A 111 -0.66 16.06 12.32
N ARG A 112 -1.81 16.35 11.68
CA ARG A 112 -3.14 15.97 12.18
C ARG A 112 -3.29 14.46 12.34
N MET A 113 -2.86 13.66 11.37
CA MET A 113 -2.88 12.19 11.50
C MET A 113 -2.02 11.71 12.68
N THR A 114 -0.85 12.34 12.89
CA THR A 114 0.04 11.98 13.99
C THR A 114 -0.57 12.35 15.35
N GLN A 115 -1.18 13.53 15.46
CA GLN A 115 -1.89 13.98 16.67
C GLN A 115 -3.13 13.14 16.97
N ALA A 116 -3.79 12.59 15.95
CA ALA A 116 -4.88 11.63 16.10
C ALA A 116 -4.42 10.22 16.53
N GLY A 117 -3.13 10.03 16.83
CA GLY A 117 -2.60 8.77 17.37
C GLY A 117 -2.35 7.68 16.32
N LEU A 118 -2.35 7.99 15.02
CA LEU A 118 -2.02 7.00 14.00
C LEU A 118 -0.55 6.59 14.10
N ALA A 119 -0.29 5.30 13.93
CA ALA A 119 1.08 4.78 13.89
C ALA A 119 1.90 5.47 12.77
N PRO A 120 3.19 5.80 13.01
CA PRO A 120 4.05 6.45 12.01
C PRO A 120 4.10 5.74 10.65
N SER A 121 4.05 4.40 10.66
CA SER A 121 3.99 3.60 9.43
C SER A 121 2.70 3.85 8.64
N THR A 122 1.56 3.97 9.31
CA THR A 122 0.26 4.28 8.69
C THR A 122 0.26 5.69 8.09
N VAL A 123 0.74 6.69 8.85
CA VAL A 123 0.87 8.08 8.37
C VAL A 123 1.71 8.14 7.09
N ARG A 124 2.85 7.45 7.08
CA ARG A 124 3.73 7.37 5.89
C ARG A 124 3.06 6.68 4.71
N GLN A 125 2.25 5.65 4.93
CA GLN A 125 1.52 4.99 3.86
C GLN A 125 0.40 5.87 3.29
N ALA A 126 -0.34 6.59 4.14
CA ALA A 126 -1.34 7.56 3.68
C ALA A 126 -0.69 8.65 2.82
N HIS A 127 0.40 9.25 3.31
CA HIS A 127 1.19 10.22 2.55
C HIS A 127 1.70 9.65 1.23
N ARG A 128 2.21 8.40 1.23
CA ARG A 128 2.68 7.74 0.01
C ARG A 128 1.58 7.63 -1.04
N VAL A 129 0.35 7.30 -0.66
CA VAL A 129 -0.78 7.21 -1.59
C VAL A 129 -1.08 8.57 -2.22
N LEU A 130 -1.17 9.64 -1.40
CA LEU A 130 -1.35 11.01 -1.92
C LEU A 130 -0.20 11.42 -2.86
N SER A 131 1.03 11.13 -2.47
CA SER A 131 2.22 11.44 -3.28
C SER A 131 2.22 10.69 -4.62
N LEU A 132 1.79 9.43 -4.67
CA LEU A 132 1.66 8.67 -5.93
C LEU A 132 0.58 9.25 -6.86
N LEU A 133 -0.54 9.66 -6.29
CA LEU A 133 -1.62 10.33 -7.02
C LEU A 133 -1.14 11.65 -7.63
N LEU A 134 -0.46 12.50 -6.85
CA LEU A 134 0.08 13.77 -7.32
C LEU A 134 1.23 13.57 -8.31
N ALA A 135 2.02 12.51 -8.17
CA ALA A 135 3.05 12.16 -9.15
C ALA A 135 2.44 11.79 -10.51
N LEU A 136 1.30 11.10 -10.53
CA LEU A 136 0.58 10.85 -11.79
C LEU A 136 0.05 12.16 -12.38
N ALA A 137 -0.48 13.08 -11.56
CA ALA A 137 -0.94 14.39 -12.04
C ALA A 137 0.19 15.20 -12.70
N VAL A 138 1.41 15.10 -12.19
CA VAL A 138 2.58 15.72 -12.81
C VAL A 138 2.89 15.09 -14.17
N ARG A 139 2.89 13.76 -14.25
CA ARG A 139 3.14 13.04 -15.51
C ARG A 139 2.05 13.31 -16.57
N ASP A 140 0.82 13.53 -16.13
CA ASP A 140 -0.33 13.89 -16.99
C ASP A 140 -0.36 15.39 -17.33
N GLY A 141 0.66 16.16 -16.95
CA GLY A 141 0.75 17.59 -17.24
C GLY A 141 -0.28 18.45 -16.51
N ARG A 142 -0.91 17.95 -15.43
CA ARG A 142 -1.90 18.68 -14.61
C ARG A 142 -1.28 19.47 -13.47
N LEU A 143 -0.05 19.14 -13.09
CA LEU A 143 0.73 19.82 -12.07
C LEU A 143 2.17 19.94 -12.57
N THR A 144 2.84 21.03 -12.22
CA THR A 144 4.26 21.21 -12.54
C THR A 144 5.18 20.41 -11.64
N ARG A 145 4.75 20.14 -10.40
CA ARG A 145 5.53 19.41 -9.40
C ARG A 145 4.63 18.69 -8.40
N ASN A 146 5.20 17.69 -7.74
CA ASN A 146 4.53 16.96 -6.67
C ASN A 146 4.72 17.70 -5.35
N VAL A 147 3.70 18.41 -4.88
CA VAL A 147 3.74 19.19 -3.63
C VAL A 147 3.91 18.33 -2.37
N ALA A 148 3.58 17.04 -2.42
CA ALA A 148 3.79 16.13 -1.30
C ALA A 148 5.24 15.63 -1.17
N ALA A 149 6.07 15.82 -2.20
CA ALA A 149 7.49 15.48 -2.13
C ALA A 149 8.21 16.40 -1.12
N GLY A 150 9.14 15.83 -0.35
CA GLY A 150 9.94 16.57 0.63
C GLY A 150 9.23 16.89 1.96
N VAL A 151 7.94 16.54 2.12
CA VAL A 151 7.22 16.73 3.40
C VAL A 151 7.89 15.88 4.48
N ARG A 152 8.14 16.47 5.65
CA ARG A 152 8.72 15.75 6.80
C ARG A 152 7.69 14.77 7.36
N LEU A 153 8.06 13.51 7.47
CA LEU A 153 7.19 12.43 7.94
C LEU A 153 7.64 11.93 9.31
N PRO A 154 6.73 11.41 10.15
CA PRO A 154 7.09 10.84 11.44
C PRO A 154 8.09 9.70 11.26
N ARG A 155 9.07 9.63 12.16
CA ARG A 155 10.06 8.56 12.17
C ARG A 155 9.38 7.26 12.56
N VAL A 156 9.67 6.20 11.79
CA VAL A 156 9.27 4.85 12.18
C VAL A 156 10.40 4.32 13.05
N GLY A 157 10.15 4.20 14.36
CA GLY A 157 11.06 3.48 15.24
C GLY A 157 11.28 2.07 14.70
N ARG A 158 12.55 1.63 14.66
CA ARG A 158 12.83 0.22 14.47
C ARG A 158 12.55 -0.43 15.82
N ALA A 159 11.47 -1.19 15.92
CA ALA A 159 11.33 -2.09 17.04
C ALA A 159 12.47 -3.10 16.97
N ASP A 160 13.11 -3.38 18.11
CA ASP A 160 14.10 -4.43 18.19
C ASP A 160 13.45 -5.74 17.78
N LYS A 161 14.10 -6.42 16.84
CA LYS A 161 13.63 -7.72 16.39
C LYS A 161 13.98 -8.72 17.47
N VAL A 162 13.00 -9.11 18.28
CA VAL A 162 13.13 -10.22 19.21
C VAL A 162 13.01 -11.52 18.41
N PHE A 163 14.05 -12.34 18.45
CA PHE A 163 14.07 -13.67 17.86
C PHE A 163 14.01 -14.71 18.98
N LEU A 164 13.20 -15.75 18.79
CA LEU A 164 13.09 -16.84 19.76
C LEU A 164 14.29 -17.77 19.64
N THR A 165 14.80 -18.23 20.79
CA THR A 165 15.78 -19.31 20.84
C THR A 165 15.12 -20.66 20.51
N HIS A 166 15.94 -21.68 20.23
CA HIS A 166 15.46 -23.05 20.03
C HIS A 166 14.54 -23.52 21.18
N ALA A 167 14.93 -23.29 22.43
CA ALA A 167 14.16 -23.66 23.62
C ALA A 167 12.82 -22.92 23.68
N GLN A 168 12.84 -21.60 23.45
CA GLN A 168 11.62 -20.77 23.43
C GLN A 168 10.65 -21.15 22.32
N VAL A 169 11.16 -21.61 21.15
CA VAL A 169 10.30 -22.18 20.10
C VAL A 169 9.61 -23.45 20.59
N GLY A 170 10.31 -24.30 21.33
CA GLY A 170 9.73 -25.50 21.95
C GLY A 170 8.63 -25.15 22.95
N GLU A 171 8.90 -24.22 23.87
CA GLU A 171 7.92 -23.72 24.84
C GLU A 171 6.69 -23.12 24.16
N LEU A 172 6.88 -22.27 23.14
CA LEU A 172 5.79 -21.68 22.38
C LEU A 172 4.99 -22.74 21.64
N ALA A 173 5.64 -23.74 21.04
CA ALA A 173 4.96 -24.83 20.35
C ALA A 173 4.10 -25.65 21.33
N ALA A 174 4.63 -25.99 22.50
CA ALA A 174 3.89 -26.72 23.54
C ALA A 174 2.71 -25.91 24.11
N ALA A 175 2.87 -24.60 24.27
CA ALA A 175 1.80 -23.72 24.72
C ALA A 175 0.73 -23.45 23.65
N ALA A 176 1.07 -23.63 22.37
CA ALA A 176 0.18 -23.39 21.24
C ALA A 176 -0.60 -24.63 20.80
N GLU A 177 -0.50 -25.77 21.49
CA GLU A 177 -1.24 -26.97 21.12
C GLU A 177 -2.77 -26.71 21.04
N PRO A 178 -3.49 -27.29 20.06
CA PRO A 178 -3.05 -28.31 19.10
C PRO A 178 -2.27 -27.76 17.89
N HIS A 179 -1.91 -26.48 17.89
CA HIS A 179 -1.20 -25.83 16.79
C HIS A 179 0.33 -25.85 16.93
N GLY A 180 0.89 -26.68 17.82
CA GLY A 180 2.33 -26.71 18.06
C GLY A 180 3.15 -27.12 16.83
N LEU A 181 2.60 -27.97 15.96
CA LEU A 181 3.25 -28.33 14.69
C LEU A 181 3.41 -27.13 13.75
N ILE A 182 2.42 -26.23 13.70
CA ILE A 182 2.48 -25.01 12.87
C ILE A 182 3.62 -24.11 13.33
N VAL A 183 3.77 -23.92 14.64
CA VAL A 183 4.86 -23.13 15.23
C VAL A 183 6.21 -23.69 14.81
N ARG A 184 6.40 -25.01 14.96
CA ARG A 184 7.65 -25.69 14.59
C ARG A 184 7.93 -25.56 13.09
N VAL A 185 6.95 -25.82 12.23
CA VAL A 185 7.15 -25.67 10.77
C VAL A 185 7.56 -24.25 10.40
N LEU A 186 6.88 -23.22 10.92
CA LEU A 186 7.23 -21.82 10.64
C LEU A 186 8.66 -21.48 11.13
N ALA A 187 9.01 -21.92 12.34
CA ALA A 187 10.31 -21.62 12.95
C ALA A 187 11.48 -22.28 12.21
N TYR A 188 11.34 -23.54 11.76
CA TYR A 188 12.46 -24.30 11.22
C TYR A 188 12.52 -24.37 9.68
N THR A 189 11.47 -23.97 8.97
CA THR A 189 11.47 -23.95 7.49
C THR A 189 11.55 -22.56 6.89
N GLY A 190 11.28 -21.51 7.68
CA GLY A 190 11.27 -20.13 7.21
C GLY A 190 10.10 -19.81 6.26
N LEU A 191 9.05 -20.63 6.25
CA LEU A 191 7.81 -20.33 5.56
C LEU A 191 7.19 -19.04 6.10
N ARG A 192 6.70 -18.19 5.20
CA ARG A 192 5.80 -17.10 5.59
C ARG A 192 4.42 -17.68 5.89
N TRP A 193 3.64 -17.03 6.77
CA TRP A 193 2.28 -17.47 7.12
C TRP A 193 1.42 -17.82 5.89
N GLY A 194 1.37 -16.93 4.91
CA GLY A 194 0.55 -17.16 3.71
C GLY A 194 1.08 -18.30 2.84
N GLU A 195 2.36 -18.65 2.91
CA GLU A 195 2.94 -19.80 2.20
C GLU A 195 2.57 -21.11 2.93
N LEU A 196 2.64 -21.12 4.28
CA LEU A 196 2.16 -22.23 5.10
C LEU A 196 0.67 -22.50 4.91
N ALA A 197 -0.17 -21.47 4.98
CA ALA A 197 -1.62 -21.59 4.85
C ALA A 197 -2.07 -21.96 3.42
N ALA A 198 -1.17 -21.88 2.43
CA ALA A 198 -1.40 -22.32 1.06
C ALA A 198 -0.63 -23.62 0.71
N LEU A 199 0.07 -24.22 1.67
CA LEU A 199 0.87 -25.42 1.43
C LEU A 199 -0.07 -26.60 1.17
N ARG A 200 0.05 -27.21 0.00
CA ARG A 200 -0.73 -28.38 -0.40
C ARG A 200 0.04 -29.68 -0.17
N VAL A 201 -0.69 -30.78 0.04
CA VAL A 201 -0.13 -32.11 0.27
C VAL A 201 0.83 -32.53 -0.86
N ARG A 202 0.46 -32.33 -2.13
CA ARG A 202 1.31 -32.61 -3.32
C ARG A 202 2.63 -31.82 -3.37
N ARG A 203 2.81 -30.84 -2.49
CA ARG A 203 4.01 -29.99 -2.41
C ARG A 203 4.92 -30.38 -1.24
N VAL A 204 4.61 -31.47 -0.56
CA VAL A 204 5.41 -32.07 0.51
C VAL A 204 6.06 -33.35 -0.02
N ASP A 205 7.39 -33.34 -0.15
CA ASP A 205 8.16 -34.53 -0.48
C ASP A 205 8.83 -35.03 0.80
N LEU A 206 8.24 -36.05 1.43
CA LEU A 206 8.73 -36.63 2.67
C LEU A 206 10.02 -37.44 2.47
N VAL A 207 10.20 -38.04 1.28
CA VAL A 207 11.37 -38.86 0.94
C VAL A 207 12.60 -37.97 0.75
N LYS A 208 12.48 -36.95 -0.10
CA LYS A 208 13.56 -35.97 -0.33
C LYS A 208 13.64 -34.92 0.77
N ARG A 209 12.69 -34.91 1.71
CA ARG A 209 12.56 -33.95 2.80
C ARG A 209 12.56 -32.51 2.27
N ARG A 210 11.61 -32.21 1.38
CA ARG A 210 11.47 -30.89 0.75
C ARG A 210 10.04 -30.40 0.81
N LEU A 211 9.89 -29.08 1.01
CA LEU A 211 8.63 -28.36 0.85
C LEU A 211 8.75 -27.45 -0.38
N LEU A 212 7.81 -27.56 -1.31
CA LEU A 212 7.77 -26.71 -2.49
C LEU A 212 6.82 -25.53 -2.28
N VAL A 213 7.39 -24.33 -2.12
CA VAL A 213 6.62 -23.08 -2.04
C VAL A 213 6.24 -22.66 -3.46
N ALA A 214 4.97 -22.86 -3.82
CA ALA A 214 4.44 -22.50 -5.13
C ALA A 214 3.33 -21.44 -5.07
N GLU A 215 2.60 -21.39 -3.96
CA GLU A 215 1.40 -20.58 -3.76
C GLU A 215 1.52 -19.80 -2.44
N SER A 216 0.76 -18.72 -2.32
CA SER A 216 0.57 -18.01 -1.06
C SER A 216 -0.86 -17.49 -0.98
N VAL A 217 -1.44 -17.53 0.20
CA VAL A 217 -2.78 -17.01 0.47
C VAL A 217 -2.69 -15.73 1.30
N THR A 218 -3.50 -14.74 0.93
CA THR A 218 -3.67 -13.49 1.69
C THR A 218 -5.15 -13.22 1.90
N GLU A 219 -5.50 -12.73 3.09
CA GLU A 219 -6.88 -12.32 3.39
C GLU A 219 -7.13 -10.91 2.86
N VAL A 220 -8.18 -10.74 2.05
CA VAL A 220 -8.63 -9.47 1.47
C VAL A 220 -10.13 -9.36 1.69
N ASN A 221 -10.58 -8.33 2.39
CA ASN A 221 -11.98 -8.13 2.78
C ASN A 221 -12.65 -9.39 3.38
N GLY A 222 -11.92 -10.11 4.25
CA GLY A 222 -12.44 -11.32 4.90
C GLY A 222 -12.44 -12.58 4.02
N ARG A 223 -11.95 -12.50 2.78
CA ARG A 223 -11.86 -13.63 1.84
C ARG A 223 -10.42 -14.05 1.61
N ALA A 224 -10.19 -15.36 1.52
CA ALA A 224 -8.90 -15.92 1.16
C ALA A 224 -8.64 -15.75 -0.33
N VAL A 225 -7.54 -15.09 -0.69
CA VAL A 225 -7.11 -14.89 -2.07
C VAL A 225 -5.77 -15.58 -2.29
N PHE A 226 -5.78 -16.60 -3.14
CA PHE A 226 -4.57 -17.32 -3.55
C PHE A 226 -3.85 -16.56 -4.65
N GLY A 227 -2.52 -16.64 -4.63
CA GLY A 227 -1.69 -16.08 -5.68
C GLY A 227 -0.24 -16.52 -5.55
N THR A 228 0.63 -15.88 -6.32
CA THR A 228 2.08 -16.12 -6.25
C THR A 228 2.67 -15.57 -4.94
N PRO A 229 3.73 -16.20 -4.39
CA PRO A 229 4.49 -15.65 -3.27
C PRO A 229 4.91 -14.19 -3.48
N LYS A 230 5.19 -13.47 -2.38
CA LYS A 230 5.48 -12.03 -2.41
C LYS A 230 6.63 -11.66 -3.38
N THR A 231 7.51 -12.59 -3.72
CA THR A 231 8.65 -12.45 -4.63
C THR A 231 8.49 -13.17 -5.97
N HIS A 232 7.32 -13.74 -6.28
CA HIS A 232 7.04 -14.54 -7.50
C HIS A 232 7.93 -15.79 -7.70
N GLN A 233 8.86 -16.07 -6.80
CA GLN A 233 9.76 -17.20 -6.93
C GLN A 233 9.16 -18.45 -6.27
N ARG A 234 8.98 -19.49 -7.09
CA ARG A 234 8.84 -20.86 -6.58
C ARG A 234 10.17 -21.24 -5.96
N ARG A 235 10.16 -21.77 -4.74
CA ARG A 235 11.38 -22.21 -4.06
C ARG A 235 11.17 -23.51 -3.30
N SER A 236 12.20 -24.36 -3.29
CA SER A 236 12.24 -25.56 -2.47
C SER A 236 12.90 -25.24 -1.13
N LEU A 237 12.25 -25.61 -0.03
CA LEU A 237 12.76 -25.46 1.32
C LEU A 237 13.10 -26.84 1.90
N PRO A 238 14.19 -26.97 2.67
CA PRO A 238 14.46 -28.20 3.39
C PRO A 238 13.40 -28.45 4.46
N LEU A 239 12.99 -29.72 4.60
CA LEU A 239 12.16 -30.19 5.70
C LEU A 239 13.07 -30.88 6.74
N PRO A 240 13.26 -30.30 7.94
CA PRO A 240 14.01 -30.95 9.00
C PRO A 240 13.50 -32.37 9.31
N ARG A 241 14.42 -33.30 9.56
CA ARG A 241 14.08 -34.73 9.77
C ARG A 241 13.02 -34.94 10.85
N PHE A 242 13.12 -34.22 11.96
CA PHE A 242 12.19 -34.36 13.08
C PHE A 242 10.76 -33.89 12.78
N LEU A 243 10.53 -33.19 11.66
CA LEU A 243 9.21 -32.77 11.21
C LEU A 243 8.59 -33.76 10.21
N VAL A 244 9.33 -34.76 9.74
CA VAL A 244 8.84 -35.71 8.72
C VAL A 244 7.66 -36.51 9.27
N GLU A 245 7.82 -37.16 10.41
CA GLU A 245 6.75 -37.98 11.03
C GLU A 245 5.52 -37.15 11.41
N PRO A 246 5.64 -35.99 12.11
CA PRO A 246 4.48 -35.14 12.39
C PRO A 246 3.75 -34.65 11.14
N ILE A 247 4.47 -34.29 10.07
CA ILE A 247 3.85 -33.87 8.81
C ILE A 247 3.21 -35.06 8.09
N ALA A 248 3.83 -36.23 8.11
CA ALA A 248 3.25 -37.45 7.54
C ALA A 248 1.90 -37.76 8.21
N ALA A 249 1.83 -37.70 9.54
CA ALA A 249 0.59 -37.85 10.29
C ALA A 249 -0.44 -36.76 9.93
N GLN A 250 0.00 -35.50 9.80
CA GLN A 250 -0.87 -34.38 9.45
C GLN A 250 -1.53 -34.52 8.08
N ILE A 251 -0.85 -35.14 7.10
CA ILE A 251 -1.34 -35.30 5.72
C ILE A 251 -1.91 -36.69 5.42
N ALA A 252 -1.86 -37.62 6.38
CA ALA A 252 -2.33 -38.99 6.19
C ALA A 252 -3.82 -39.00 5.75
N GLY A 253 -4.11 -39.77 4.69
CA GLY A 253 -5.46 -39.88 4.13
C GLY A 253 -5.95 -38.68 3.32
N ARG A 254 -5.15 -37.62 3.17
CA ARG A 254 -5.51 -36.43 2.37
C ARG A 254 -5.06 -36.56 0.92
N SER A 255 -5.86 -36.04 0.00
CA SER A 255 -5.51 -35.93 -1.41
C SER A 255 -4.43 -34.86 -1.65
N GLY A 256 -3.74 -34.95 -2.78
CA GLY A 256 -2.64 -34.04 -3.14
C GLY A 256 -3.04 -32.56 -3.21
N ASP A 257 -4.31 -32.27 -3.47
CA ASP A 257 -4.80 -30.91 -3.69
C ASP A 257 -5.26 -30.22 -2.41
N GLU A 258 -5.47 -30.98 -1.34
CA GLU A 258 -5.83 -30.46 -0.03
C GLU A 258 -4.70 -29.67 0.63
N LEU A 259 -5.08 -28.78 1.55
CA LEU A 259 -4.15 -28.03 2.37
C LEU A 259 -3.58 -28.93 3.48
N VAL A 260 -2.27 -28.78 3.73
CA VAL A 260 -1.60 -29.46 4.85
C VAL A 260 -2.17 -28.98 6.18
N PHE A 261 -2.42 -27.68 6.31
CA PHE A 261 -2.95 -27.06 7.52
C PHE A 261 -4.26 -26.33 7.22
N THR A 262 -5.31 -26.70 7.95
CA THR A 262 -6.67 -26.17 7.81
C THR A 262 -7.19 -25.66 9.15
N SER A 263 -8.22 -24.82 9.11
CA SER A 263 -9.04 -24.54 10.29
C SER A 263 -9.81 -25.81 10.73
N PRO A 264 -10.41 -25.82 11.94
CA PRO A 264 -11.29 -26.91 12.36
C PRO A 264 -12.44 -27.19 11.39
N ALA A 265 -12.88 -26.17 10.63
CA ALA A 265 -13.92 -26.29 9.61
C ALA A 265 -13.38 -26.73 8.23
N GLY A 266 -12.11 -27.11 8.11
CA GLY A 266 -11.48 -27.52 6.84
C GLY A 266 -11.08 -26.35 5.92
N GLU A 267 -11.28 -25.11 6.34
CA GLU A 267 -10.97 -23.92 5.54
C GLU A 267 -9.50 -23.49 5.65
N VAL A 268 -9.11 -22.50 4.83
CA VAL A 268 -7.80 -21.84 4.91
C VAL A 268 -7.55 -21.25 6.29
N LEU A 269 -6.35 -21.46 6.83
CA LEU A 269 -5.92 -20.84 8.08
C LEU A 269 -5.78 -19.31 7.98
N ARG A 270 -6.54 -18.61 8.83
CA ARG A 270 -6.47 -17.15 8.97
C ARG A 270 -5.49 -16.74 10.06
N ASN A 271 -4.58 -15.83 9.73
CA ASN A 271 -3.53 -15.38 10.66
C ASN A 271 -4.11 -14.74 11.92
N ASN A 272 -5.14 -13.90 11.78
CA ASN A 272 -5.76 -13.22 12.92
C ASN A 272 -6.38 -14.21 13.92
N ASN A 273 -7.03 -15.27 13.41
CA ASN A 273 -7.63 -16.30 14.26
C ASN A 273 -6.55 -17.10 14.98
N PHE A 274 -5.50 -17.50 14.26
CA PHE A 274 -4.36 -18.20 14.85
C PHE A 274 -3.68 -17.40 15.96
N ARG A 275 -3.37 -16.12 15.71
CA ARG A 275 -2.72 -15.25 16.70
C ARG A 275 -3.57 -15.08 17.96
N ARG A 276 -4.89 -14.98 17.81
CA ARG A 276 -5.83 -14.93 18.95
C ARG A 276 -5.80 -16.23 19.75
N ALA A 277 -5.97 -17.38 19.08
CA ALA A 277 -5.97 -18.70 19.72
C ALA A 277 -4.65 -18.97 20.46
N SER A 278 -3.51 -18.69 19.84
CA SER A 278 -2.19 -18.87 20.47
C SER A 278 -1.93 -17.88 21.62
N SER A 279 -2.48 -16.66 21.54
CA SER A 279 -2.32 -15.66 22.61
C SER A 279 -3.16 -15.95 23.86
N ILE A 280 -4.30 -16.63 23.69
CA ILE A 280 -5.17 -17.03 24.80
C ILE A 280 -4.49 -18.13 25.62
N GLY A 281 -3.91 -19.15 24.98
CA GLY A 281 -3.16 -20.21 25.66
C GLY A 281 -1.91 -19.73 26.41
N LEU A 282 -1.26 -18.68 25.90
CA LEU A 282 -0.13 -18.03 26.59
C LEU A 282 -0.59 -17.28 27.84
N ARG A 283 -1.69 -16.51 27.76
CA ARG A 283 -2.21 -15.71 28.89
C ARG A 283 -2.76 -16.58 30.02
N SER A 284 -3.39 -17.71 29.70
CA SER A 284 -3.94 -18.62 30.72
C SER A 284 -2.85 -19.38 31.49
N ARG A 285 -1.66 -19.58 30.92
CA ARG A 285 -0.53 -20.24 31.59
C ARG A 285 0.38 -19.28 32.34
N SER A 286 0.54 -18.04 31.87
CA SER A 286 1.31 -17.01 32.58
C SER A 286 0.64 -16.51 33.87
N GLY A 287 -0.66 -16.76 34.07
CA GLY A 287 -1.38 -16.44 35.31
C GLY A 287 -1.24 -17.49 36.43
N SER A 288 -0.48 -18.58 36.20
CA SER A 288 -0.28 -19.66 37.17
C SER A 288 1.15 -19.70 37.76
N LEU A 289 1.95 -18.66 37.51
CA LEU A 289 3.32 -18.51 38.02
C LEU A 289 3.49 -17.19 38.82
N ALA A 290 2.46 -16.80 39.57
CA ALA A 290 2.55 -15.77 40.60
C ALA A 290 2.19 -16.38 41.95
#